data_AF-A0A8T4RXT6-F1
#
_entry.id   AF-A0A8T4RXT6-F1
#
_cell.length_a   1.000
_cell.length_b   1.000
_cell.length_c   1.000
_cell.angle_alpha   90.00
_cell.angle_beta   90.00
_cell.angle_gamma   90.00
#
_symmetry.space_group_name_H-M   'P 1'
#
loop_
_entity.id
_entity.type
_entity.pdbx_description
1 polymer ?
#
loop_
_entity_poly.entity_id
_entity_poly.type
_entity_poly.pdbx_seq_one_letter_code
_entity_poly.pdbx_strand_id
1 'polypeptide(L)'
;MTIDGPLLGAVRHYLMGMVGAAALMHSELEANPEHDLSGQIEGAKTAFLRNGRAILDDPAHYAHQKDYSITEDDRAFLEGLLKEGKGADWNSKKQVMGIDAKIDEYAPHVGGLND
;
A
#
# COMPACT_ATOMS: atom_id res chain seq x y z
N MET A 1 2.72 -17.39 -18.83
CA MET A 1 2.93 -16.83 -17.48
C MET A 1 1.88 -15.75 -17.32
N THR A 2 0.89 -15.99 -16.46
CA THR A 2 -0.24 -15.09 -16.25
C THR A 2 0.32 -13.79 -15.68
N ILE A 3 -0.05 -12.65 -16.28
CA ILE A 3 0.23 -11.32 -15.75
C ILE A 3 -0.10 -11.34 -14.26
N ASP A 4 0.86 -10.91 -13.44
CA ASP A 4 0.71 -10.64 -12.01
C ASP A 4 -0.70 -10.16 -11.74
N GLY A 5 -1.42 -10.87 -10.86
CA GLY A 5 -2.85 -10.73 -10.68
C GLY A 5 -3.27 -9.26 -10.61
N PRO A 6 -4.36 -8.84 -11.26
CA PRO A 6 -4.82 -7.44 -11.27
C PRO A 6 -4.88 -6.77 -9.90
N LEU A 7 -5.12 -7.56 -8.85
CA LEU A 7 -5.07 -7.10 -7.47
C LEU A 7 -3.66 -6.73 -6.99
N LEU A 8 -2.62 -7.45 -7.38
CA LEU A 8 -1.23 -7.09 -7.08
C LEU A 8 -0.90 -5.71 -7.67
N GLY A 9 -1.36 -5.46 -8.91
CA GLY A 9 -1.28 -4.16 -9.56
C GLY A 9 -2.01 -3.07 -8.78
N ALA A 10 -3.25 -3.34 -8.33
CA ALA A 10 -4.03 -2.40 -7.52
C ALA A 10 -3.37 -2.12 -6.17
N VAL A 11 -2.93 -3.16 -5.46
CA VAL A 11 -2.26 -3.03 -4.16
C VAL A 11 -0.99 -2.21 -4.30
N ARG A 12 -0.17 -2.46 -5.32
CA ARG A 12 1.01 -1.63 -5.59
C ARG A 12 0.62 -0.18 -5.89
N HIS A 13 -0.25 0.04 -6.86
CA HIS A 13 -0.55 1.40 -7.30
C HIS A 13 -1.20 2.24 -6.19
N TYR A 14 -2.20 1.67 -5.50
CA TYR A 14 -3.03 2.42 -4.57
C TYR A 14 -2.55 2.39 -3.12
N LEU A 15 -1.84 1.34 -2.68
CA LEU A 15 -1.37 1.21 -1.30
C LEU A 15 0.11 1.56 -1.18
N MET A 16 0.98 0.94 -1.99
CA MET A 16 2.41 1.29 -1.98
C MET A 16 2.64 2.75 -2.39
N GLY A 17 1.84 3.29 -3.32
CA GLY A 17 1.90 4.71 -3.66
C GLY A 17 1.70 5.65 -2.47
N MET A 18 0.81 5.30 -1.53
CA MET A 18 0.55 6.12 -0.33
C MET A 18 1.65 5.94 0.72
N VAL A 19 2.15 4.71 0.89
CA VAL A 19 3.26 4.42 1.79
C VAL A 19 4.54 5.11 1.30
N GLY A 20 4.82 5.07 -0.01
CA GLY A 20 5.92 5.78 -0.66
C GLY A 20 5.82 7.30 -0.50
N ALA A 21 4.61 7.87 -0.62
CA ALA A 21 4.41 9.29 -0.36
C ALA A 21 4.77 9.67 1.08
N ALA A 22 4.34 8.87 2.08
CA ALA A 22 4.73 9.09 3.48
C ALA A 22 6.25 8.93 3.69
N ALA A 23 6.88 7.94 3.05
CA ALA A 23 8.33 7.73 3.13
C ALA A 23 9.14 8.89 2.53
N LEU A 24 8.66 9.48 1.43
CA LEU A 24 9.23 10.70 0.85
C LEU A 24 9.11 11.88 1.80
N MET A 25 7.96 12.07 2.45
CA MET A 25 7.78 13.13 3.46
C MET A 25 8.73 12.96 4.65
N HIS A 26 8.96 11.72 5.11
CA HIS A 26 9.98 11.46 6.14
C HIS A 26 11.39 11.82 5.70
N SER A 27 11.73 11.53 4.44
CA SER A 27 13.04 11.87 3.90
C SER A 27 13.22 13.39 3.75
N GLU A 28 12.14 14.11 3.45
CA GLU A 28 12.09 15.57 3.45
C GLU A 28 12.23 16.17 4.86
N LEU A 29 11.57 15.61 5.87
CA LEU A 29 11.74 16.03 7.27
C LEU A 29 13.16 15.78 7.80
N GLU A 30 13.82 14.70 7.36
CA GLU A 30 15.22 14.44 7.70
C GLU A 30 16.17 15.47 7.06
N ALA A 31 15.86 15.93 5.84
CA ALA A 31 16.63 16.95 5.14
C ALA A 31 16.35 18.38 5.64
N ASN A 32 15.10 18.66 6.02
CA ASN A 32 14.58 19.98 6.42
C ASN A 32 13.71 19.86 7.69
N PRO A 33 14.30 19.71 8.89
CA PRO A 33 13.58 19.42 10.14
C PRO A 33 12.62 20.52 10.61
N GLU A 34 12.74 21.73 10.09
CA GLU A 34 11.86 22.87 10.37
C GLU A 34 10.50 22.79 9.64
N HIS A 35 10.36 21.92 8.64
CA HIS A 35 9.09 21.68 7.96
C HIS A 35 8.12 20.88 8.84
N ASP A 36 6.84 21.24 8.85
CA ASP A 36 5.78 20.41 9.41
C ASP A 36 5.04 19.70 8.27
N LEU A 37 5.29 18.39 8.15
CA LEU A 37 4.64 17.51 7.18
C LEU A 37 3.68 16.50 7.83
N SER A 38 3.38 16.66 9.12
CA SER A 38 2.54 15.72 9.88
C SER A 38 1.15 15.56 9.27
N GLY A 39 0.54 16.66 8.81
CA GLY A 39 -0.77 16.64 8.15
C GLY A 39 -0.78 15.86 6.82
N GLN A 40 0.31 15.95 6.04
CA GLN A 40 0.46 15.24 4.77
C GLN A 40 0.67 13.74 5.00
N ILE A 41 1.46 13.39 6.03
CA ILE A 41 1.69 12.01 6.47
C ILE A 41 0.36 11.37 6.93
N GLU A 42 -0.44 12.09 7.73
CA GLU A 42 -1.77 11.63 8.13
C GLU A 42 -2.75 11.55 6.94
N GLY A 43 -2.61 12.44 5.96
CA GLY A 43 -3.32 12.37 4.68
C GLY A 43 -3.02 11.08 3.92
N ALA A 44 -1.74 10.69 3.85
CA ALA A 44 -1.31 9.43 3.24
C ALA A 44 -1.87 8.21 3.98
N LYS A 45 -1.85 8.22 5.33
CA LYS A 45 -2.50 7.18 6.17
C LYS A 45 -3.98 7.04 5.85
N THR A 46 -4.69 8.16 5.80
CA THR A 46 -6.13 8.18 5.53
C THR A 46 -6.44 7.64 4.13
N ALA A 47 -5.66 8.06 3.12
CA ALA A 47 -5.81 7.57 1.76
C ALA A 47 -5.51 6.08 1.64
N PHE A 48 -4.47 5.59 2.29
CA PHE A 48 -4.12 4.17 2.37
C PHE A 48 -5.26 3.32 2.92
N LEU A 49 -5.80 3.70 4.09
CA LEU A 49 -6.89 2.95 4.74
C LEU A 49 -8.16 2.96 3.89
N ARG A 50 -8.50 4.12 3.31
CA ARG A 50 -9.65 4.25 2.41
C ARG A 50 -9.50 3.37 1.18
N ASN A 51 -8.36 3.44 0.51
CA ASN A 51 -8.11 2.70 -0.73
C ASN A 51 -8.07 1.19 -0.48
N GLY A 52 -7.39 0.73 0.59
CA GLY A 52 -7.32 -0.70 0.89
C GLY A 52 -8.68 -1.26 1.26
N ARG A 53 -9.53 -0.47 1.94
CA ARG A 53 -10.92 -0.86 2.19
C ARG A 53 -11.74 -0.94 0.89
N ALA A 54 -11.59 0.04 0.01
CA ALA A 54 -12.31 0.06 -1.27
C ALA A 54 -11.91 -1.12 -2.17
N ILE A 55 -10.64 -1.54 -2.15
CA ILE A 55 -10.17 -2.75 -2.84
C ILE A 55 -10.85 -4.01 -2.28
N LEU A 56 -11.03 -4.12 -0.96
CA LEU A 56 -11.72 -5.25 -0.32
C LEU A 56 -13.22 -5.30 -0.64
N ASP A 57 -13.85 -4.12 -0.72
CA ASP A 57 -15.29 -3.97 -0.93
C ASP A 57 -15.68 -4.13 -2.42
N ASP A 58 -14.84 -3.66 -3.36
CA ASP A 58 -15.07 -3.75 -4.81
C ASP A 58 -13.78 -4.09 -5.60
N PRO A 59 -13.26 -5.32 -5.49
CA PRO A 59 -12.00 -5.69 -6.14
C PRO A 59 -12.09 -5.65 -7.68
N ALA A 60 -13.27 -5.83 -8.27
CA ALA A 60 -13.48 -5.81 -9.71
C ALA A 60 -13.25 -4.42 -10.32
N HIS A 61 -13.65 -3.35 -9.61
CA HIS A 61 -13.37 -1.97 -10.00
C HIS A 61 -11.87 -1.69 -10.08
N TYR A 62 -11.11 -2.15 -9.07
CA TYR A 62 -9.67 -1.91 -8.94
C TYR A 62 -8.81 -2.82 -9.82
N ALA A 63 -9.29 -4.04 -10.09
CA ALA A 63 -8.66 -4.99 -11.01
C ALA A 63 -8.87 -4.63 -12.49
N HIS A 64 -9.74 -3.67 -12.81
CA HIS A 64 -10.21 -3.41 -14.17
C HIS A 64 -10.70 -4.68 -14.90
N GLN A 65 -11.26 -5.63 -14.15
CA GLN A 65 -11.74 -6.92 -14.63
C GLN A 65 -13.11 -7.23 -14.02
N LYS A 66 -14.11 -7.34 -14.88
CA LYS A 66 -15.53 -7.43 -14.51
C LYS A 66 -15.88 -8.64 -13.63
N ASP A 67 -15.12 -9.72 -13.75
CA ASP A 67 -15.34 -11.00 -13.05
C ASP A 67 -14.19 -11.35 -12.10
N TYR A 68 -13.34 -10.38 -11.74
CA TYR A 68 -12.26 -10.64 -10.81
C TYR A 68 -12.83 -10.88 -9.40
N SER A 69 -12.41 -11.99 -8.80
CA SER A 69 -12.69 -12.30 -7.39
C SER A 69 -11.37 -12.34 -6.63
N ILE A 70 -11.38 -11.71 -5.46
CA ILE A 70 -10.27 -11.77 -4.52
C ILE A 70 -10.24 -13.16 -3.87
N THR A 71 -9.07 -13.76 -3.76
CA THR A 71 -8.92 -15.04 -3.05
C THR A 71 -9.04 -14.85 -1.53
N GLU A 72 -9.22 -15.94 -0.77
CA GLU A 72 -9.23 -15.85 0.70
C GLU A 72 -7.88 -15.37 1.25
N ASP A 73 -6.77 -15.81 0.64
CA ASP A 73 -5.41 -15.41 1.03
C ASP A 73 -5.17 -13.91 0.76
N ASP A 74 -5.59 -13.41 -0.40
CA ASP A 74 -5.51 -12.00 -0.75
C ASP A 74 -6.31 -11.13 0.23
N ARG A 75 -7.52 -11.60 0.59
CA ARG A 75 -8.37 -10.92 1.56
C ARG A 75 -7.72 -10.90 2.94
N ALA A 76 -7.21 -12.04 3.41
CA ALA A 76 -6.54 -12.16 4.70
C ALA A 76 -5.29 -11.26 4.77
N PHE A 77 -4.50 -11.22 3.70
CA PHE A 77 -3.37 -10.30 3.56
C PHE A 77 -3.82 -8.84 3.66
N LEU A 78 -4.79 -8.41 2.85
CA LEU A 78 -5.26 -7.03 2.83
C LEU A 78 -5.87 -6.58 4.16
N GLU A 79 -6.66 -7.44 4.80
CA GLU A 79 -7.22 -7.15 6.13
C GLU A 79 -6.12 -7.03 7.19
N GLY A 80 -5.11 -7.90 7.15
CA GLY A 80 -3.92 -7.82 8.01
C GLY A 80 -3.14 -6.53 7.79
N LEU A 81 -2.89 -6.18 6.52
CA LEU A 81 -2.19 -4.97 6.12
C LEU A 81 -2.93 -3.71 6.56
N LEU A 82 -4.26 -3.66 6.42
CA LEU A 82 -5.08 -2.55 6.89
C LEU A 82 -5.08 -2.40 8.41
N LYS A 83 -5.13 -3.53 9.14
CA LYS A 83 -5.05 -3.53 10.61
C LYS A 83 -3.72 -2.94 11.07
N GLU A 84 -2.64 -3.31 10.40
CA GLU A 84 -1.30 -2.80 10.68
C GLU A 84 -1.15 -1.33 10.32
N GLY A 85 -1.55 -0.92 9.11
CA GLY A 85 -1.54 0.49 8.70
C GLY A 85 -2.38 1.37 9.62
N LYS A 86 -3.49 0.87 10.16
CA LYS A 86 -4.30 1.59 11.15
C LYS A 86 -3.57 1.75 12.48
N GLY A 87 -2.93 0.69 12.96
CA GLY A 87 -2.22 0.65 14.24
C GLY A 87 -0.83 1.29 14.23
N ALA A 88 -0.23 1.48 13.05
CA ALA A 88 1.08 2.10 12.90
C ALA A 88 1.05 3.60 13.23
N ASP A 89 2.15 4.05 13.82
CA ASP A 89 2.53 5.45 13.88
C ASP A 89 3.18 5.85 12.56
N TRP A 90 2.42 6.58 11.74
CA TRP A 90 2.89 7.01 10.42
C TRP A 90 3.91 8.15 10.50
N ASN A 91 4.09 8.78 11.66
CA ASN A 91 5.20 9.71 11.91
C ASN A 91 6.51 8.97 12.24
N SER A 92 6.49 7.64 12.31
CA SER A 92 7.69 6.81 12.41
C SER A 92 8.07 6.26 11.03
N LYS A 93 9.14 6.80 10.43
CA LYS A 93 9.70 6.28 9.16
C LYS A 93 9.90 4.77 9.17
N LYS A 94 10.39 4.23 10.30
CA LYS A 94 10.60 2.77 10.48
C LYS A 94 9.30 1.98 10.34
N GLN A 95 8.19 2.46 10.91
CA GLN A 95 6.91 1.74 10.82
C GLN A 95 6.30 1.85 9.42
N VAL A 96 6.40 3.02 8.78
CA VAL A 96 5.99 3.21 7.38
C VAL A 96 6.75 2.25 6.45
N MET A 97 8.07 2.14 6.61
CA MET A 97 8.89 1.21 5.82
C MET A 97 8.60 -0.27 6.15
N GLY A 98 8.13 -0.57 7.36
CA GLY A 98 7.64 -1.91 7.70
C GLY A 98 6.39 -2.30 6.92
N ILE A 99 5.48 -1.35 6.69
CA ILE A 99 4.30 -1.55 5.86
C ILE A 99 4.71 -1.70 4.38
N ASP A 100 5.64 -0.86 3.91
CA ASP A 100 6.17 -0.92 2.54
C ASP A 100 6.73 -2.30 2.21
N ALA A 101 7.59 -2.83 3.08
CA ALA A 101 8.18 -4.16 2.91
C ALA A 101 7.13 -5.28 2.83
N LYS A 102 6.02 -5.17 3.56
CA LYS A 102 4.92 -6.15 3.50
C LYS A 102 4.16 -6.08 2.19
N ILE A 103 3.98 -4.88 1.64
CA ILE A 103 3.36 -4.71 0.34
C ILE A 103 4.29 -5.26 -0.75
N ASP A 104 5.59 -5.01 -0.66
CA ASP A 104 6.57 -5.54 -1.60
C ASP A 104 6.65 -7.08 -1.54
N GLU A 105 6.58 -7.67 -0.34
CA GLU A 105 6.57 -9.14 -0.18
C GLU A 105 5.37 -9.80 -0.87
N TYR A 106 4.18 -9.18 -0.77
CA TYR A 106 2.95 -9.69 -1.38
C TYR A 106 2.81 -9.35 -2.86
N ALA A 107 3.19 -8.12 -3.25
CA ALA A 107 3.10 -7.60 -4.61
C ALA A 107 4.49 -7.11 -5.06
N PRO A 108 5.47 -8.00 -5.31
CA PRO A 108 6.87 -7.66 -5.52
C PRO A 108 7.13 -6.97 -6.85
N HIS A 109 8.01 -5.96 -6.86
CA HIS A 109 8.31 -5.09 -8.02
C HIS A 109 8.64 -5.80 -9.35
N VAL A 110 8.87 -7.11 -9.33
CA VAL A 110 9.27 -7.94 -10.46
C VAL A 110 8.06 -8.71 -11.00
N GLY A 111 7.59 -8.32 -12.18
CA GLY A 111 7.10 -9.34 -13.10
C GLY A 111 8.28 -10.23 -13.43
N GLY A 112 8.18 -11.52 -13.13
CA GLY A 112 9.24 -12.47 -13.43
C GLY A 112 9.53 -12.48 -14.94
N LEU A 113 10.54 -11.72 -15.38
CA LEU A 113 11.40 -12.15 -16.47
C LEU A 113 12.18 -13.33 -15.92
N ASN A 114 11.55 -14.51 -15.94
CA ASN A 114 12.29 -15.75 -15.89
C ASN A 114 12.55 -16.15 -17.34
N ASP A 115 13.84 -16.27 -17.64
CA ASP A 115 14.53 -16.74 -18.85
C ASP A 115 13.77 -17.71 -19.76
#